data_AF-A0A838QK83-F1
#
_entry.id   AF-A0A838QK83-F1
#
_cell.length_a   1.000
_cell.length_b   1.000
_cell.length_c   1.000
_cell.angle_alpha   90.00
_cell.angle_beta   90.00
_cell.angle_gamma   90.00
#
_symmetry.space_group_name_H-M   'P 1'
#
loop_
_entity.id
_entity.type
_entity.pdbx_description
1 polymer ?
#
loop_
_entity_poly.entity_id
_entity_poly.type
_entity_poly.pdbx_seq_one_letter_code
_entity_poly.pdbx_strand_id
1 'polypeptide(L)' 'DLAPATTMGRALAVVLMLTGYGIIAVPTGIVTAELTRAVAQPISTQACPSCGAGGHESDAVYCRRCGNRL' A
#
# COMPACT_ATOMS: atom_id res chain seq x y z
N ASP A 1 -7.93 31.07 -17.99
CA ASP A 1 -7.06 30.35 -18.93
C ASP A 1 -5.81 31.18 -19.15
N LEU A 2 -4.76 30.94 -18.36
CA LEU A 2 -3.50 31.69 -18.44
C LEU A 2 -2.35 30.69 -18.33
N ALA A 3 -1.63 30.48 -19.42
CA ALA A 3 -0.52 29.55 -19.50
C ALA A 3 0.76 30.28 -19.93
N PRO A 4 1.94 29.86 -19.43
CA PRO A 4 3.19 30.49 -19.84
C PRO A 4 3.46 30.22 -21.33
N ALA A 5 3.59 31.30 -22.10
CA ALA A 5 3.92 31.23 -23.52
C ALA A 5 5.42 31.03 -23.78
N THR A 6 6.28 31.42 -22.83
CA THR A 6 7.74 31.36 -22.97
C THR A 6 8.29 29.99 -22.59
N THR A 7 9.38 29.57 -23.23
CA THR A 7 10.07 28.30 -22.95
C THR A 7 10.49 28.18 -21.49
N MET A 8 11.06 29.24 -20.92
CA MET A 8 11.45 29.28 -19.51
C MET A 8 10.23 29.24 -18.57
N GLY A 9 9.13 29.92 -18.91
CA GLY A 9 7.90 29.88 -18.12
C GLY A 9 7.23 28.50 -18.13
N ARG A 10 7.25 27.80 -19.28
CA ARG A 10 6.75 26.43 -19.39
C ARG A 10 7.55 25.46 -18.54
N ALA A 11 8.88 25.59 -18.52
CA ALA A 11 9.74 24.76 -17.67
C ALA A 11 9.40 24.95 -16.18
N LEU A 12 9.25 26.21 -15.72
CA LEU A 12 8.86 26.51 -14.35
C LEU A 12 7.45 25.99 -14.01
N ALA A 13 6.50 26.12 -14.93
CA ALA A 13 5.14 25.60 -14.71
C ALA A 13 5.13 24.08 -14.51
N VAL A 14 5.92 23.33 -15.27
CA VAL A 14 6.03 21.87 -15.08
C VAL A 14 6.57 21.54 -13.69
N VAL A 15 7.61 22.22 -13.23
CA VAL A 15 8.17 22.01 -11.89
C VAL A 15 7.13 22.28 -10.80
N LEU A 16 6.38 23.38 -10.91
CA LEU A 16 5.33 23.72 -9.95
C LEU A 16 4.18 22.70 -9.96
N MET A 17 3.77 22.21 -11.13
CA MET A 17 2.74 21.17 -11.24
C MET A 17 3.16 19.87 -10.58
N LEU A 18 4.40 19.41 -10.84
CA LEU A 18 4.95 18.20 -10.22
C LEU A 18 5.05 18.36 -8.70
N THR A 19 5.50 19.52 -8.24
CA THR A 19 5.61 19.83 -6.80
C THR A 19 4.23 19.83 -6.14
N GLY A 20 3.24 20.49 -6.75
CA GLY A 20 1.86 20.51 -6.24
C GLY A 20 1.25 19.11 -6.16
N TYR A 21 1.44 18.29 -7.21
CA TYR A 21 0.98 16.90 -7.18
C TYR A 21 1.71 16.08 -6.11
N GLY A 22 3.02 16.27 -5.95
CA GLY A 22 3.80 15.62 -4.88
C GLY A 22 3.29 15.99 -3.49
N ILE A 23 3.03 17.27 -3.22
CA ILE A 23 2.49 17.75 -1.94
C ILE A 23 1.13 17.12 -1.63
N ILE A 24 0.30 16.87 -2.64
CA ILE A 24 -1.01 16.21 -2.45
C ILE A 24 -0.85 14.70 -2.27
N ALA A 25 -0.04 14.05 -3.11
CA ALA A 25 0.11 12.61 -3.19
C ALA A 25 0.86 12.00 -1.99
N VAL A 26 1.84 12.72 -1.42
CA VAL A 26 2.63 12.22 -0.28
C VAL A 26 1.80 12.01 0.99
N PRO A 27 1.07 13.02 1.53
CA PRO A 27 0.28 12.84 2.74
C PRO A 27 -0.89 11.86 2.54
N THR A 28 -1.53 11.86 1.37
CA THR A 28 -2.54 10.84 1.05
C THR A 28 -1.93 9.45 1.03
N GLY A 29 -0.76 9.28 0.41
CA GLY A 29 -0.03 8.00 0.40
C GLY A 29 0.31 7.50 1.81
N ILE A 30 0.77 8.38 2.70
CA ILE A 30 1.06 8.03 4.11
C ILE A 30 -0.22 7.55 4.81
N VAL A 31 -1.29 8.34 4.75
CA VAL A 31 -2.57 8.00 5.41
C VAL A 31 -3.17 6.72 4.81
N THR A 32 -3.12 6.55 3.50
CA THR A 32 -3.58 5.30 2.84
C THR A 32 -2.75 4.10 3.27
N ALA A 33 -1.44 4.24 3.42
CA ALA A 33 -0.59 3.15 3.89
C ALA A 33 -0.91 2.76 5.34
N GLU A 34 -1.13 3.74 6.22
CA GLU A 34 -1.56 3.46 7.60
C GLU A 34 -2.95 2.84 7.66
N LEU A 35 -3.91 3.34 6.88
CA LEU A 35 -5.25 2.76 6.82
C LEU A 35 -5.21 1.31 6.32
N THR A 36 -4.41 1.03 5.29
CA THR A 36 -4.22 -0.33 4.77
C THR A 36 -3.62 -1.26 5.83
N ARG A 37 -2.66 -0.78 6.62
CA ARG A 37 -2.10 -1.53 7.74
C ARG A 37 -3.09 -1.72 8.87
N ALA A 38 -3.92 -0.73 9.17
CA ALA A 38 -4.95 -0.80 10.20
C ALA A 38 -6.08 -1.77 9.84
N VAL A 39 -6.39 -1.92 8.55
CA VAL A 39 -7.40 -2.86 8.04
C VAL A 39 -6.81 -4.25 7.77
N ALA A 40 -5.48 -4.38 7.64
CA ALA A 40 -4.83 -5.66 7.46
C ALA A 40 -5.09 -6.55 8.68
N GLN A 41 -5.75 -7.69 8.45
CA GLN A 41 -5.95 -8.71 9.47
C GLN A 41 -4.60 -9.32 9.88
N PRO A 42 -4.36 -9.57 11.18
CA PRO A 42 -3.15 -10.24 11.62
C PRO A 42 -3.10 -11.65 11.02
N ILE A 43 -2.11 -11.89 10.16
CA ILE A 43 -1.81 -13.24 9.68
C ILE A 43 -0.92 -13.94 10.71
N SER A 44 -1.25 -15.18 11.04
CA SER A 44 -0.42 -16.06 11.85
C SER A 44 0.91 -16.32 11.15
N THR A 45 2.00 -16.16 11.90
CA THR A 45 3.36 -16.53 11.49
C THR A 45 3.59 -18.05 11.57
N GLN A 46 2.60 -18.80 12.06
CA GLN A 46 2.67 -20.25 12.15
C GLN A 46 2.67 -20.88 10.76
N ALA A 47 3.64 -21.76 10.51
CA ALA A 47 3.60 -22.67 9.38
C ALA A 47 2.86 -23.96 9.78
N CYS A 48 2.02 -24.47 8.88
CA CYS A 48 1.31 -25.72 9.07
C CYS A 48 2.32 -26.87 9.28
N PRO A 49 2.21 -27.66 10.36
CA PRO A 49 3.16 -28.75 10.65
C PRO A 49 3.10 -29.89 9.62
N SER A 50 2.01 -30.03 8.87
CA SER A 50 1.85 -31.12 7.90
C SER A 50 2.28 -30.77 6.48
N CYS A 51 2.09 -29.53 6.03
CA CYS A 51 2.37 -29.15 4.63
C CYS A 51 3.28 -27.92 4.49
N GLY A 52 3.68 -27.28 5.59
CA GLY A 52 4.56 -26.11 5.59
C GLY A 52 3.92 -24.82 5.04
N ALA A 53 2.62 -24.81 4.75
CA ALA A 53 1.93 -23.58 4.34
C ALA A 53 1.93 -22.56 5.48
N GLY A 54 2.21 -21.28 5.20
CA GLY A 54 2.11 -20.19 6.16
C GLY A 54 1.00 -19.20 5.78
N GLY A 55 0.92 -18.07 6.49
CA GLY A 55 -0.05 -17.02 6.19
C GLY A 55 -1.50 -17.43 6.49
N HIS A 56 -1.67 -18.18 7.58
CA HIS A 56 -2.99 -18.52 8.11
C HIS A 56 -3.61 -17.29 8.78
N GLU A 57 -4.94 -17.17 8.76
CA GLU A 57 -5.61 -16.15 9.58
C GLU A 57 -5.31 -16.41 11.07
N SER A 58 -5.26 -15.38 11.90
CA SER A 58 -4.90 -15.51 13.32
C SER A 58 -5.82 -16.44 14.11
N ASP A 59 -7.05 -16.62 13.66
CA ASP A 59 -8.10 -17.47 14.23
C ASP A 59 -8.30 -18.78 13.47
N ALA A 60 -7.45 -19.09 12.50
CA ALA A 60 -7.57 -20.33 11.72
C ALA A 60 -7.23 -21.56 12.57
N VAL A 61 -8.23 -22.44 12.76
CA VAL A 61 -8.06 -23.73 13.45
C VAL A 61 -7.53 -24.83 12.52
N TYR A 62 -7.76 -24.69 11.21
CA TYR A 62 -7.39 -25.66 10.19
C TYR A 62 -6.64 -25.02 9.04
N CYS A 63 -5.70 -25.79 8.47
CA CYS A 63 -4.89 -25.35 7.35
C CYS A 63 -5.74 -25.22 6.09
N ARG A 64 -5.84 -24.01 5.54
CA ARG A 64 -6.53 -23.72 4.27
C ARG A 64 -6.00 -24.49 3.04
N ARG A 65 -4.81 -25.10 3.13
CA ARG A 65 -4.19 -25.84 2.01
C ARG A 65 -4.36 -27.34 2.12
N CYS A 66 -4.19 -27.93 3.31
CA CYS A 66 -4.25 -29.38 3.50
C CYS A 66 -5.34 -29.87 4.44
N GLY A 67 -6.08 -28.97 5.12
CA GLY A 67 -7.14 -29.31 6.06
C GLY A 67 -6.67 -29.82 7.43
N ASN A 68 -5.36 -29.97 7.66
CA ASN A 68 -4.85 -30.42 8.96
C ASN A 68 -5.03 -29.33 10.04
N ARG A 69 -5.19 -29.74 11.30
CA ARG A 69 -5.22 -28.81 12.43
C ARG A 69 -3.91 -28.01 12.48
N LEU A 70 -4.04 -26.69 12.65
CA LEU A 70 -2.93 -25.76 12.82
C LEU A 70 -2.44 -25.74 14.26
#